data_AF-A0A374VCV2-F1
#
_entry.id   AF-A0A374VCV2-F1
#
_cell.length_a   1.000
_cell.length_b   1.000
_cell.length_c   1.000
_cell.angle_alpha   90.00
_cell.angle_beta   90.00
_cell.angle_gamma   90.00
#
_symmetry.space_group_name_H-M   'P 1'
#
loop_
_entity.id
_entity.type
_entity.pdbx_description
1 polymer ?
#
loop_
_entity_poly.entity_id
_entity_poly.type
_entity_poly.pdbx_seq_one_letter_code
_entity_poly.pdbx_strand_id
1 'polypeptide(L)'
;MKRRLNVLCLIVLLVLSYSVLEAGYYFFVGAKAGIEAATEKGVSPMKQKELMNMKYISLVSHSFTMAGGNILPDSVYNEKTGKYLPAVYASMAVSIDTHPAMWEVITEKALGFLQIGLSIWAAVLFIRLIIAINKSNIFNWKNVRRLRRLGLALIVSFCCTFFAAYLSVLSIEEVFSLHGYSLCLSEVVSITTLVLGLCSLIVGEVFAIGLKMKEEQDLTI
;
A
#
# COMPACT_ATOMS: atom_id res chain seq x y z
N MET A 1 26.25 7.56 24.14
CA MET A 1 25.12 7.85 23.21
C MET A 1 25.43 7.59 21.73
N LYS A 2 26.55 8.06 21.15
CA LYS A 2 26.91 7.85 19.72
C LYS A 2 26.85 6.39 19.23
N ARG A 3 27.32 5.42 20.02
CA ARG A 3 27.33 3.99 19.62
C ARG A 3 25.94 3.40 19.43
N ARG A 4 24.97 3.75 20.30
CA ARG A 4 23.57 3.27 20.19
C ARG A 4 22.83 3.90 19.00
N LEU A 5 23.08 5.18 18.74
CA LEU A 5 22.52 5.88 17.57
C LEU A 5 23.06 5.30 16.25
N ASN A 6 24.37 5.00 16.18
CA ASN A 6 24.97 4.40 14.99
C ASN A 6 24.44 2.99 14.71
N VAL A 7 24.18 2.18 15.75
CA VAL A 7 23.57 0.85 15.59
C VAL A 7 22.14 0.98 15.05
N LEU A 8 21.33 1.88 15.60
CA LEU A 8 19.98 2.13 15.08
C LEU A 8 20.00 2.61 13.63
N CYS A 9 20.93 3.51 13.28
CA CYS A 9 21.07 3.99 11.90
C CYS A 9 21.49 2.87 10.92
N LEU A 10 22.37 1.96 11.37
CA LEU A 10 22.81 0.82 10.55
C LEU A 10 21.67 -0.18 10.34
N ILE A 11 20.86 -0.44 11.37
CA ILE A 11 19.65 -1.28 11.26
C ILE A 11 18.66 -0.66 10.25
N VAL A 12 18.39 0.65 10.35
CA VAL A 12 17.50 1.34 9.43
C VAL A 12 18.01 1.28 7.98
N LEU A 13 19.32 1.44 7.77
CA LEU A 13 19.92 1.29 6.44
C LEU A 13 19.80 -0.13 5.90
N LEU A 14 20.00 -1.16 6.74
CA LEU A 14 19.82 -2.56 6.35
C LEU A 14 18.37 -2.86 5.94
N VAL A 15 17.39 -2.42 6.74
CA VAL A 15 15.96 -2.60 6.45
C VAL A 15 15.56 -1.88 5.16
N LEU A 16 16.04 -0.66 4.94
CA LEU A 16 15.81 0.05 3.69
C LEU A 16 16.44 -0.64 2.49
N SER A 17 17.65 -1.15 2.65
CA SER A 17 18.35 -1.87 1.57
C SER A 17 17.56 -3.11 1.17
N TYR A 18 17.07 -3.89 2.14
CA TYR A 18 16.23 -5.06 1.89
C TYR A 18 14.92 -4.67 1.18
N SER A 19 14.22 -3.65 1.66
CA SER A 19 12.97 -3.18 1.05
C SER A 19 13.17 -2.71 -0.40
N VAL A 20 14.26 -2.01 -0.70
CA VAL A 20 14.60 -1.58 -2.07
C VAL A 20 14.93 -2.77 -2.97
N LEU A 21 15.65 -3.78 -2.45
CA LEU A 21 15.95 -5.01 -3.20
C LEU A 21 14.68 -5.81 -3.50
N GLU A 22 13.80 -5.97 -2.52
CA GLU A 22 12.51 -6.65 -2.69
C GLU A 22 11.62 -5.93 -3.71
N ALA A 23 11.48 -4.60 -3.58
CA ALA A 23 10.73 -3.79 -4.54
C ALA A 23 11.33 -3.87 -5.96
N GLY A 24 12.66 -3.84 -6.07
CA GLY A 24 13.38 -3.99 -7.34
C GLY A 24 13.18 -5.36 -7.98
N TYR A 25 13.13 -6.43 -7.17
CA TYR A 25 12.85 -7.79 -7.65
C TYR A 25 11.44 -7.90 -8.22
N TYR A 26 10.41 -7.45 -7.48
CA TYR A 26 9.03 -7.47 -7.98
C TYR A 26 8.85 -6.60 -9.22
N PHE A 27 9.50 -5.43 -9.28
CA PHE A 27 9.49 -4.59 -10.48
C PHE A 27 10.10 -5.32 -11.69
N PHE A 28 11.24 -6.00 -11.51
CA PHE A 28 11.90 -6.74 -12.59
C PHE A 28 11.06 -7.91 -13.09
N VAL A 29 10.45 -8.68 -12.18
CA VAL A 29 9.53 -9.76 -12.52
C VAL A 29 8.31 -9.22 -13.27
N GLY A 30 7.70 -8.14 -12.78
CA GLY A 30 6.56 -7.50 -13.43
C GLY A 30 6.90 -6.92 -14.81
N ALA A 31 8.06 -6.28 -14.95
CA ALA A 31 8.54 -5.76 -16.23
C ALA A 31 8.82 -6.89 -17.23
N LYS A 32 9.45 -7.99 -16.80
CA LYS A 32 9.70 -9.17 -17.62
C LYS A 32 8.37 -9.79 -18.09
N ALA A 33 7.42 -10.01 -17.18
CA ALA A 33 6.10 -10.53 -17.52
C ALA A 33 5.35 -9.61 -18.49
N GLY A 34 5.46 -8.28 -18.34
CA GLY A 34 4.87 -7.31 -19.25
C GLY A 34 5.50 -7.34 -20.66
N ILE A 35 6.82 -7.50 -20.75
CA ILE A 35 7.53 -7.62 -22.04
C ILE A 35 7.18 -8.95 -22.72
N GLU A 36 7.14 -10.06 -21.96
CA GLU A 36 6.75 -11.38 -22.47
C GLU A 36 5.30 -11.34 -23.00
N ALA A 37 4.37 -10.77 -22.25
CA ALA A 37 2.97 -10.60 -22.68
C ALA A 37 2.82 -9.69 -23.92
N ALA A 38 3.72 -8.70 -24.11
CA ALA A 38 3.71 -7.83 -25.28
C ALA A 38 4.39 -8.44 -26.52
N THR A 39 5.29 -9.41 -26.33
CA THR A 39 6.08 -10.04 -27.40
C THR A 39 5.49 -11.37 -27.88
N GLU A 40 4.65 -12.03 -27.08
CA GLU A 40 3.86 -13.18 -27.51
C GLU A 40 2.81 -12.77 -28.57
N LYS A 41 3.18 -12.89 -29.84
CA LYS A 41 2.30 -12.73 -31.02
C LYS A 41 1.19 -13.80 -31.15
N GLY A 42 0.87 -14.53 -30.08
CA GLY A 42 -0.05 -15.67 -30.08
C GLY A 42 -1.07 -15.69 -28.94
N VAL A 43 -1.09 -14.69 -28.05
CA VAL A 43 -2.16 -14.59 -27.05
C VAL A 43 -3.46 -14.29 -27.80
N SER A 44 -4.44 -15.19 -27.71
CA SER A 44 -5.76 -14.93 -28.30
C SER A 44 -6.30 -13.61 -27.72
N PRO A 45 -6.93 -12.75 -28.54
CA PRO A 45 -7.44 -11.45 -28.07
C PRO A 45 -8.37 -11.59 -26.85
N MET A 46 -8.98 -12.77 -26.69
CA MET A 46 -9.80 -13.15 -25.55
C MET A 46 -9.00 -13.34 -24.24
N LYS A 47 -7.86 -14.05 -24.24
CA LYS A 47 -7.00 -14.20 -23.05
C LYS A 47 -6.35 -12.87 -22.64
N GLN A 48 -6.02 -12.03 -23.62
CA GLN A 48 -5.51 -10.69 -23.35
C GLN A 48 -6.61 -9.82 -22.72
N LYS A 49 -7.86 -9.93 -23.19
CA LYS A 49 -9.01 -9.26 -22.60
C LYS A 49 -9.30 -9.73 -21.17
N GLU A 50 -9.22 -11.04 -20.90
CA GLU A 50 -9.40 -11.60 -19.55
C GLU A 50 -8.33 -11.10 -18.56
N LEU A 51 -7.06 -11.02 -18.99
CA LEU A 51 -5.98 -10.48 -18.17
C LEU A 51 -6.15 -8.98 -17.89
N MET A 52 -6.61 -8.22 -18.87
CA MET A 52 -6.84 -6.77 -18.73
C MET A 52 -8.06 -6.46 -17.85
N ASN A 53 -9.03 -7.38 -17.82
CA ASN A 53 -10.27 -7.26 -17.04
C ASN A 53 -10.19 -8.01 -15.71
N MET A 54 -9.02 -8.57 -15.37
CA MET A 54 -8.81 -9.23 -14.10
C MET A 54 -8.83 -8.20 -12.97
N LYS A 55 -9.83 -8.31 -12.10
CA LYS A 55 -9.93 -7.51 -10.87
C LYS A 55 -9.65 -8.40 -9.68
N TYR A 56 -8.81 -7.89 -8.76
CA TYR A 56 -8.58 -8.53 -7.48
C TYR A 56 -9.61 -8.00 -6.48
N ILE A 57 -10.40 -8.90 -5.93
CA ILE A 57 -11.53 -8.58 -5.07
C ILE A 57 -11.29 -9.24 -3.73
N SER A 58 -11.38 -8.45 -2.66
CA SER A 58 -11.38 -8.96 -1.30
C SER A 58 -12.82 -9.22 -0.86
N LEU A 59 -13.04 -10.35 -0.22
CA LEU A 59 -14.37 -10.86 0.13
C LEU A 59 -14.45 -11.11 1.63
N VAL A 60 -15.59 -10.76 2.21
CA VAL A 60 -15.94 -11.11 3.59
C VAL A 60 -17.21 -11.93 3.55
N SER A 61 -17.13 -13.15 4.08
CA SER A 61 -18.29 -14.04 4.17
C SER A 61 -19.32 -13.49 5.16
N HIS A 62 -20.59 -13.53 4.76
CA HIS A 62 -21.72 -13.22 5.65
C HIS A 62 -21.79 -14.16 6.86
N SER A 63 -21.15 -15.34 6.79
CA SER A 63 -21.06 -16.28 7.91
C SER A 63 -20.32 -15.73 9.14
N PHE A 64 -19.45 -14.71 8.97
CA PHE A 64 -18.81 -14.01 10.09
C PHE A 64 -19.71 -12.93 10.72
N THR A 65 -20.73 -12.46 9.99
CA THR A 65 -21.67 -11.43 10.44
C THR A 65 -22.99 -11.99 10.99
N MET A 66 -23.37 -13.20 10.56
CA MET A 66 -24.61 -13.86 10.99
C MET A 66 -24.31 -14.92 12.05
N ALA A 67 -24.79 -14.68 13.28
CA ALA A 67 -24.72 -15.66 14.36
C ALA A 67 -25.52 -16.92 13.97
N GLY A 68 -24.81 -18.01 13.61
CA GLY A 68 -25.39 -19.33 13.34
C GLY A 68 -25.35 -19.82 11.89
N GLY A 69 -24.72 -19.09 10.96
CA GLY A 69 -24.52 -19.57 9.58
C GLY A 69 -23.36 -20.56 9.42
N ASN A 70 -23.35 -21.34 8.34
CA ASN A 70 -22.20 -22.18 7.97
C ASN A 70 -20.94 -21.31 7.80
N ILE A 71 -19.96 -21.47 8.72
CA ILE A 71 -18.73 -20.67 8.77
C ILE A 71 -17.94 -20.80 7.46
N LEU A 72 -17.98 -21.99 6.86
CA LEU A 72 -17.31 -22.34 5.60
C LEU A 72 -18.36 -22.70 4.54
N PRO A 73 -18.89 -21.72 3.79
CA PRO A 73 -19.94 -21.96 2.81
C PRO A 73 -19.44 -22.65 1.54
N ASP A 74 -18.15 -22.54 1.22
CA ASP A 74 -17.55 -23.06 -0.02
C ASP A 74 -16.71 -24.31 0.20
N SER A 75 -16.26 -24.93 -0.90
CA SER A 75 -15.33 -26.06 -0.86
C SER A 75 -14.28 -26.00 -1.96
N VAL A 76 -13.05 -26.43 -1.65
CA VAL A 76 -11.91 -26.46 -2.57
C VAL A 76 -11.45 -27.91 -2.74
N TYR A 77 -11.23 -28.31 -3.99
CA TYR A 77 -10.73 -29.64 -4.31
C TYR A 77 -9.25 -29.77 -3.92
N ASN A 78 -8.94 -30.76 -3.09
CA ASN A 78 -7.56 -31.06 -2.73
C ASN A 78 -7.00 -32.16 -3.65
N GLU A 79 -6.13 -31.78 -4.58
CA GLU A 79 -5.49 -32.72 -5.52
C GLU A 79 -4.63 -33.79 -4.83
N LYS A 80 -4.11 -33.53 -3.63
CA LYS A 80 -3.27 -34.49 -2.90
C LYS A 80 -4.07 -35.60 -2.23
N THR A 81 -5.27 -35.29 -1.76
CA THR A 81 -6.11 -36.24 -1.01
C THR A 81 -7.34 -36.69 -1.79
N GLY A 82 -7.63 -36.08 -2.94
CA GLY A 82 -8.78 -36.36 -3.78
C GLY A 82 -10.13 -35.98 -3.16
N LYS A 83 -10.13 -35.20 -2.06
CA LYS A 83 -11.33 -34.81 -1.31
C LYS A 83 -11.56 -33.31 -1.36
N TYR A 84 -12.82 -32.91 -1.34
CA TYR A 84 -13.20 -31.51 -1.17
C TYR A 84 -13.06 -31.10 0.30
N LEU A 85 -12.38 -29.99 0.54
CA LEU A 85 -12.24 -29.39 1.86
C LEU A 85 -13.11 -28.14 1.95
N PRO A 86 -13.83 -27.92 3.05
CA PRO A 86 -14.60 -26.70 3.24
C PRO A 86 -13.67 -25.49 3.32
N ALA A 87 -14.04 -24.39 2.70
CA ALA A 87 -13.21 -23.21 2.51
C ALA A 87 -14.03 -21.91 2.58
N VAL A 88 -13.32 -20.81 2.78
CA VAL A 88 -13.81 -19.43 2.64
C VAL A 88 -12.79 -18.70 1.78
N TYR A 89 -13.27 -18.02 0.74
CA TYR A 89 -12.42 -17.12 -0.02
C TYR A 89 -12.28 -15.79 0.72
N ALA A 90 -11.04 -15.42 1.06
CA ALA A 90 -10.72 -14.09 1.57
C ALA A 90 -10.46 -13.11 0.42
N SER A 91 -9.92 -13.62 -0.68
CA SER A 91 -9.63 -12.85 -1.88
C SER A 91 -9.76 -13.72 -3.13
N MET A 92 -10.15 -13.11 -4.25
CA MET A 92 -10.22 -13.78 -5.53
C MET A 92 -9.89 -12.83 -6.68
N ALA A 93 -9.25 -13.35 -7.72
CA ALA A 93 -9.08 -12.64 -8.98
C ALA A 93 -10.18 -13.11 -9.94
N VAL A 94 -11.02 -12.18 -10.41
CA VAL A 94 -12.10 -12.48 -11.36
C VAL A 94 -11.94 -11.61 -12.59
N SER A 95 -12.01 -12.21 -13.77
CA SER A 95 -12.18 -11.47 -15.01
C SER A 95 -13.64 -11.04 -15.12
N ILE A 96 -13.92 -9.79 -14.78
CA ILE A 96 -15.26 -9.22 -14.92
C ILE A 96 -15.17 -8.25 -16.09
N ASP A 97 -16.00 -8.48 -17.12
CA ASP A 97 -16.22 -7.52 -18.20
C ASP A 97 -17.01 -6.31 -17.64
N THR A 98 -16.34 -5.49 -16.82
CA THR A 98 -16.86 -4.17 -16.49
C THR A 98 -16.68 -3.28 -17.72
N HIS A 99 -17.72 -2.55 -18.10
CA HIS A 99 -17.60 -1.40 -19.00
C HIS A 99 -17.52 -0.12 -18.14
N PRO A 100 -16.42 0.11 -17.39
CA PRO A 100 -16.30 1.31 -16.59
C PRO A 100 -16.33 2.52 -17.52
N ALA A 101 -16.95 3.59 -17.07
CA ALA A 101 -16.94 4.82 -17.83
C ALA A 101 -15.49 5.28 -18.04
N MET A 102 -15.19 5.85 -19.21
CA MET A 102 -13.82 6.24 -19.57
C MET A 102 -13.18 7.16 -18.53
N TRP A 103 -13.98 7.99 -17.83
CA TRP A 103 -13.50 8.86 -16.77
C TRP A 103 -13.05 8.10 -15.52
N GLU A 104 -13.66 6.95 -15.16
CA GLU A 104 -13.27 6.12 -14.01
C GLU A 104 -11.90 5.48 -14.24
N VAL A 105 -11.67 4.98 -15.45
CA VAL A 105 -10.37 4.39 -15.82
C VAL A 105 -9.28 5.45 -15.81
N ILE A 106 -9.57 6.64 -16.35
CA ILE A 106 -8.60 7.75 -16.38
C ILE A 106 -8.30 8.22 -14.95
N THR A 107 -9.31 8.39 -14.10
CA THR A 107 -9.10 8.82 -12.71
C THR A 107 -8.32 7.79 -11.91
N GLU A 108 -8.66 6.50 -12.00
CA GLU A 108 -7.94 5.43 -11.31
C GLU A 108 -6.45 5.38 -11.72
N LYS A 109 -6.16 5.44 -13.03
CA LYS A 109 -4.77 5.46 -13.52
C LYS A 109 -4.04 6.73 -13.07
N ALA A 110 -4.69 7.90 -13.14
CA ALA A 110 -4.10 9.16 -12.70
C ALA A 110 -3.78 9.16 -11.19
N LEU A 111 -4.68 8.63 -10.36
CA LEU A 111 -4.43 8.44 -8.93
C LEU A 111 -3.27 7.47 -8.68
N GLY A 112 -3.16 6.38 -9.45
CA GLY A 112 -2.03 5.46 -9.39
C GLY A 112 -0.69 6.14 -9.69
N PHE A 113 -0.61 6.94 -10.75
CA PHE A 113 0.62 7.71 -11.07
C PHE A 113 0.96 8.73 -9.98
N LEU A 114 -0.04 9.43 -9.45
CA LEU A 114 0.15 10.36 -8.33
C LEU A 114 0.68 9.65 -7.09
N GLN A 115 0.14 8.47 -6.77
CA GLN A 115 0.57 7.65 -5.65
C GLN A 115 2.03 7.19 -5.79
N ILE A 116 2.45 6.78 -7.00
CA ILE A 116 3.86 6.45 -7.27
C ILE A 116 4.75 7.68 -7.03
N GLY A 117 4.34 8.85 -7.54
CA GLY A 117 5.07 10.10 -7.33
C GLY A 117 5.21 10.48 -5.85
N LEU A 118 4.13 10.38 -5.08
CA LEU A 118 4.12 10.62 -3.63
C LEU A 118 5.00 9.62 -2.88
N SER A 119 4.99 8.34 -3.29
CA SER A 119 5.80 7.28 -2.68
C SER A 119 7.30 7.54 -2.89
N ILE A 120 7.71 7.89 -4.11
CA ILE A 120 9.10 8.27 -4.42
C ILE A 120 9.50 9.50 -3.60
N TRP A 121 8.63 10.51 -3.52
CA TRP A 121 8.90 11.73 -2.76
C TRP A 121 9.05 11.45 -1.26
N ALA A 122 8.17 10.62 -0.68
CA ALA A 122 8.25 10.18 0.71
C ALA A 122 9.56 9.41 0.98
N ALA A 123 9.97 8.50 0.09
CA ALA A 123 11.23 7.78 0.21
C ALA A 123 12.44 8.73 0.20
N VAL A 124 12.48 9.70 -0.71
CA VAL A 124 13.56 10.72 -0.76
C VAL A 124 13.59 11.56 0.52
N LEU A 125 12.44 11.96 1.06
CA LEU A 125 12.37 12.69 2.32
C LEU A 125 12.88 11.84 3.50
N PHE A 126 12.54 10.55 3.52
CA PHE A 126 12.96 9.61 4.56
C PHE A 126 14.48 9.39 4.54
N ILE A 127 15.06 9.14 3.37
CA ILE A 127 16.52 8.99 3.21
C ILE A 127 17.24 10.27 3.65
N ARG A 128 16.74 11.45 3.25
CA ARG A 128 17.31 12.73 3.67
C ARG A 128 17.21 12.96 5.18
N LEU A 129 16.17 12.44 5.84
CA LEU A 129 16.02 12.49 7.28
C LEU A 129 17.08 11.61 7.97
N ILE A 130 17.27 10.38 7.48
CA ILE A 130 18.27 9.43 8.02
C ILE A 130 19.69 10.01 7.90
N ILE A 131 20.03 10.58 6.74
CA ILE A 131 21.35 11.22 6.55
C ILE A 131 21.54 12.37 7.55
N ALA A 132 20.52 13.17 7.82
CA ALA A 132 20.60 14.26 8.79
C ALA A 132 20.78 13.75 10.24
N ILE A 133 20.12 12.64 10.58
CA ILE A 133 20.30 11.97 11.87
C ILE A 133 21.72 11.43 12.03
N ASN A 134 22.26 10.78 10.98
CA ASN A 134 23.62 10.23 10.99
C ASN A 134 24.68 11.33 11.14
N LYS A 135 24.48 12.48 10.50
CA LYS A 135 25.35 13.66 10.67
C LYS A 135 25.24 14.33 12.05
N SER A 136 24.50 13.75 13.00
CA SER A 136 24.26 14.29 14.35
C SER A 136 23.58 15.67 14.36
N ASN A 137 23.07 16.14 13.22
CA ASN A 137 22.35 17.41 13.09
C ASN A 137 20.85 17.12 13.10
N ILE A 138 20.41 16.52 14.22
CA ILE A 138 19.05 16.00 14.39
C ILE A 138 18.06 17.16 14.56
N PHE A 139 18.36 18.07 15.50
CA PHE A 139 17.53 19.19 15.88
C PHE A 139 17.77 20.39 14.96
N ASN A 140 17.03 20.42 13.85
CA ASN A 140 16.95 21.58 12.97
C ASN A 140 15.51 21.73 12.46
N TRP A 141 14.99 22.96 12.42
CA TRP A 141 13.68 23.29 11.84
C TRP A 141 13.50 22.80 10.39
N LYS A 142 14.59 22.62 9.63
CA LYS A 142 14.55 22.00 8.31
C LYS A 142 14.17 20.51 8.37
N ASN A 143 14.66 19.76 9.35
CA ASN A 143 14.34 18.35 9.52
C ASN A 143 12.92 18.16 10.06
N VAL A 144 12.46 19.03 10.96
CA VAL A 144 11.05 19.08 11.39
C VAL A 144 10.11 19.27 10.20
N ARG A 145 10.40 20.25 9.33
CA ARG A 145 9.59 20.47 8.12
C ARG A 145 9.63 19.28 7.14
N ARG A 146 10.78 18.63 6.99
CA ARG A 146 10.89 17.41 6.17
C ARG A 146 10.01 16.28 6.73
N LEU A 147 10.01 16.12 8.05
CA LEU A 147 9.23 15.09 8.72
C LEU A 147 7.71 15.36 8.62
N ARG A 148 7.28 16.62 8.78
CA ARG A 148 5.88 17.02 8.54
C ARG A 148 5.44 16.78 7.08
N ARG A 149 6.30 17.12 6.10
CA ARG A 149 6.02 16.87 4.68
C ARG A 149 5.95 15.38 4.36
N LEU A 150 6.80 14.55 4.99
CA LEU A 150 6.76 13.11 4.86
C LEU A 150 5.42 12.55 5.37
N GLY A 151 4.97 12.98 6.55
CA GLY A 151 3.68 12.55 7.09
C GLY A 151 2.51 12.97 6.23
N LEU A 152 2.52 14.22 5.75
CA LEU A 152 1.51 14.70 4.81
C LEU A 152 1.50 13.87 3.51
N ALA A 153 2.68 13.58 2.94
CA ALA A 153 2.77 12.79 1.71
C ALA A 153 2.20 11.38 1.88
N LEU A 154 2.47 10.72 3.02
CA LEU A 154 1.92 9.39 3.32
C LEU A 154 0.40 9.41 3.53
N ILE A 155 -0.12 10.44 4.22
CA ILE A 155 -1.58 10.60 4.43
C ILE A 155 -2.29 10.86 3.10
N VAL A 156 -1.75 11.77 2.28
CA VAL A 156 -2.32 12.05 0.95
C VAL A 156 -2.28 10.80 0.08
N SER A 157 -1.17 10.05 0.09
CA SER A 157 -1.04 8.77 -0.61
C SER A 157 -2.09 7.76 -0.16
N PHE A 158 -2.35 7.66 1.15
CA PHE A 158 -3.40 6.81 1.70
C PHE A 158 -4.78 7.26 1.21
N CYS A 159 -5.10 8.55 1.27
CA CYS A 159 -6.38 9.08 0.79
C CYS A 159 -6.60 8.81 -0.71
N CYS A 160 -5.56 8.96 -1.54
CA CYS A 160 -5.64 8.60 -2.96
C CYS A 160 -5.94 7.11 -3.15
N THR A 161 -5.23 6.24 -2.42
CA THR A 161 -5.44 4.78 -2.52
C THR A 161 -6.86 4.40 -2.07
N PHE A 162 -7.32 4.98 -0.96
CA PHE A 162 -8.66 4.76 -0.43
C PHE A 162 -9.74 5.20 -1.42
N PHE A 163 -9.58 6.38 -2.03
CA PHE A 163 -10.53 6.89 -3.01
C PHE A 163 -10.56 6.03 -4.29
N ALA A 164 -9.39 5.61 -4.79
CA ALA A 164 -9.31 4.70 -5.94
C ALA A 164 -9.96 3.35 -5.63
N ALA A 165 -9.69 2.76 -4.46
CA ALA A 165 -10.29 1.51 -4.02
C ALA A 165 -11.82 1.63 -3.87
N TYR A 166 -12.30 2.74 -3.32
CA TYR A 166 -13.71 3.03 -3.16
C TYR A 166 -14.44 3.10 -4.51
N LEU A 167 -13.90 3.84 -5.48
CA LEU A 167 -14.44 3.87 -6.84
C LEU A 167 -14.44 2.47 -7.47
N SER A 168 -13.35 1.71 -7.30
CA SER A 168 -13.25 0.35 -7.84
C SER A 168 -14.32 -0.59 -7.28
N VAL A 169 -14.59 -0.54 -5.97
CA VAL A 169 -15.64 -1.36 -5.35
C VAL A 169 -17.03 -0.95 -5.85
N LEU A 170 -17.33 0.34 -5.98
CA LEU A 170 -18.62 0.78 -6.55
C LEU A 170 -18.84 0.22 -7.96
N SER A 171 -17.84 0.32 -8.85
CA SER A 171 -17.94 -0.20 -10.21
C SER A 171 -18.01 -1.74 -10.26
N ILE A 172 -17.58 -2.45 -9.21
CA ILE A 172 -17.64 -3.92 -9.12
C ILE A 172 -18.98 -4.37 -8.52
N GLU A 173 -19.49 -3.73 -7.47
CA GLU A 173 -20.78 -4.06 -6.86
C GLU A 173 -21.93 -3.94 -7.87
N GLU A 174 -21.85 -3.01 -8.82
CA GLU A 174 -22.85 -2.87 -9.88
C GLU A 174 -22.92 -4.07 -10.84
N VAL A 175 -21.81 -4.81 -11.00
CA VAL A 175 -21.68 -5.86 -12.03
C VAL A 175 -21.51 -7.26 -11.43
N PHE A 176 -21.10 -7.36 -10.17
CA PHE A 176 -20.73 -8.61 -9.53
C PHE A 176 -21.30 -8.71 -8.12
N SER A 177 -22.14 -9.72 -7.92
CA SER A 177 -22.62 -10.15 -6.60
C SER A 177 -22.29 -11.62 -6.40
N LEU A 178 -21.63 -11.94 -5.29
CA LEU A 178 -21.31 -13.31 -4.91
C LEU A 178 -22.23 -13.71 -3.76
N HIS A 179 -23.00 -14.79 -3.95
CA HIS A 179 -23.94 -15.25 -2.93
C HIS A 179 -23.21 -15.61 -1.63
N GLY A 180 -23.60 -15.00 -0.51
CA GLY A 180 -22.98 -15.27 0.79
C GLY A 180 -21.73 -14.43 1.11
N TYR A 181 -21.32 -13.51 0.25
CA TYR A 181 -20.14 -12.66 0.45
C TYR A 181 -20.42 -11.17 0.17
N SER A 182 -19.81 -10.29 0.98
CA SER A 182 -19.73 -8.86 0.74
C SER A 182 -18.34 -8.45 0.26
N LEU A 183 -18.27 -7.50 -0.67
CA LEU A 183 -16.99 -6.93 -1.10
C LEU A 183 -16.38 -6.11 0.03
N CYS A 184 -15.06 -6.24 0.23
CA CYS A 184 -14.36 -5.54 1.28
C CYS A 184 -13.23 -4.67 0.72
N LEU A 185 -13.10 -3.45 1.24
CA LEU A 185 -12.02 -2.52 0.91
C LEU A 185 -10.72 -2.80 1.68
N SER A 186 -10.79 -3.70 2.68
CA SER A 186 -9.78 -3.84 3.74
C SER A 186 -8.41 -4.30 3.24
N GLU A 187 -8.34 -5.19 2.26
CA GLU A 187 -7.05 -5.63 1.68
C GLU A 187 -6.44 -4.61 0.72
N VAL A 188 -7.27 -3.76 0.09
CA VAL A 188 -6.78 -2.80 -0.92
C VAL A 188 -6.16 -1.58 -0.24
N VAL A 189 -6.62 -1.23 0.96
CA VAL A 189 -6.19 -0.03 1.68
C VAL A 189 -5.30 -0.39 2.87
N SER A 190 -4.01 -0.09 2.75
CA SER A 190 -3.05 -0.37 3.82
C SER A 190 -3.15 0.67 4.95
N ILE A 191 -3.76 0.27 6.08
CA ILE A 191 -3.85 1.07 7.31
C ILE A 191 -2.46 1.46 7.83
N THR A 192 -1.44 0.62 7.58
CA THR A 192 -0.06 0.90 8.01
C THR A 192 0.49 2.20 7.42
N THR A 193 0.14 2.53 6.16
CA THR A 193 0.53 3.80 5.53
C THR A 193 -0.02 5.00 6.27
N LEU A 194 -1.29 4.93 6.70
CA LEU A 194 -1.91 5.97 7.51
C LEU A 194 -1.24 6.09 8.89
N VAL A 195 -1.02 4.96 9.56
CA VAL A 195 -0.35 4.92 10.87
C VAL A 195 1.06 5.51 10.78
N LEU A 196 1.84 5.14 9.77
CA LEU A 196 3.17 5.71 9.53
C LEU A 196 3.12 7.21 9.25
N GLY A 197 2.14 7.67 8.47
CA GLY A 197 1.89 9.09 8.24
C GLY A 197 1.63 9.85 9.53
N LEU A 198 0.70 9.38 10.36
CA LEU A 198 0.37 9.98 11.65
C LEU A 198 1.54 9.94 12.63
N CYS A 199 2.24 8.80 12.75
CA CYS A 199 3.42 8.68 13.60
C CYS A 199 4.50 9.70 13.20
N SER A 200 4.74 9.88 11.89
CA SER A 200 5.72 10.86 11.44
C SER A 200 5.31 12.30 11.75
N LEU A 201 4.02 12.65 11.69
CA LEU A 201 3.53 13.97 12.14
C LEU A 201 3.75 14.18 13.64
N ILE A 202 3.39 13.19 14.47
CA ILE A 202 3.58 13.25 15.93
C ILE A 202 5.05 13.45 16.26
N VAL A 203 5.93 12.63 15.67
CA VAL A 203 7.38 12.75 15.87
C VAL A 203 7.87 14.13 15.39
N GLY A 204 7.31 14.67 14.29
CA GLY A 204 7.55 16.04 13.83
C GLY A 204 7.24 17.11 14.88
N GLU A 205 6.09 17.01 15.54
CA GLU A 205 5.71 17.94 16.62
C GLU A 205 6.61 17.81 17.84
N VAL A 206 6.92 16.58 18.26
CA VAL A 206 7.84 16.34 19.39
C VAL A 206 9.22 16.96 19.12
N PHE A 207 9.74 16.84 17.88
CA PHE A 207 10.99 17.50 17.50
C PHE A 207 10.89 19.03 17.49
N ALA A 208 9.72 19.59 17.10
CA ALA A 208 9.50 21.03 17.11
C ALA A 208 9.48 21.60 18.53
N ILE A 209 8.81 20.91 19.46
CA ILE A 209 8.78 21.28 20.89
C ILE A 209 10.17 21.17 21.49
N GLY A 210 10.88 20.07 21.24
CA GLY A 210 12.25 19.87 21.73
C GLY A 210 13.24 20.93 21.21
N LEU A 211 13.04 21.42 20.00
CA LEU A 211 13.82 22.55 19.45
C LEU A 211 13.53 23.86 20.16
N LYS A 212 12.26 24.19 20.38
CA LYS A 212 11.86 25.42 21.11
C LYS A 212 12.41 25.42 22.53
N MET A 213 12.29 24.31 23.25
CA MET A 213 12.81 24.19 24.62
C MET A 213 14.32 24.37 24.67
N LYS A 214 15.05 23.88 23.66
CA LYS A 214 16.49 24.09 23.56
C LYS A 214 16.85 25.56 23.29
N GLU A 215 16.13 26.21 22.37
CA GLU A 215 16.32 27.64 22.08
C GLU A 215 16.05 28.52 23.31
N GLU A 216 15.02 28.20 24.10
CA GLU A 216 14.70 28.91 25.35
C GLU A 216 15.77 28.71 26.44
N GLN A 217 16.35 27.51 26.52
CA GLN A 217 17.47 27.22 27.44
C GLN A 217 18.77 27.92 27.04
N ASP A 218 19.05 28.03 25.73
CA ASP A 218 20.23 28.74 25.23
C ASP A 218 20.10 30.28 25.39
N LEU A 219 18.89 30.83 25.54
CA LEU A 219 18.63 32.27 25.74
C LEU A 219 18.65 32.72 27.20
N THR A 220 18.56 31.79 28.15
CA THR A 220 18.52 32.07 29.59
C THR A 220 19.89 31.99 30.27
N ILE A 221 20.92 31.53 29.55
CA ILE A 221 22.33 31.46 29.97
C ILE A 221 23.10 32.61 29.33
#